data_AF-A0A0L6JT53-F1
#
_entry.id   AF-A0A0L6JT53-F1
#
_cell.length_a   1.000
_cell.length_b   1.000
_cell.length_c   1.000
_cell.angle_alpha   90.00
_cell.angle_beta   90.00
_cell.angle_gamma   90.00
#
_symmetry.space_group_name_H-M   'P 1'
#
loop_
_entity.id
_entity.type
_entity.pdbx_description
1 polymer ?
#
loop_
_entity_poly.entity_id
_entity_poly.type
_entity_poly.pdbx_seq_one_letter_code
_entity_poly.pdbx_strand_id
1 'polypeptide(L)'
;MNSKSFFRKILVGCMMVSLICTQVFLFRTGVFAAENYGQVNFDLIGFATLEGGTTGGTGGKEVTITSLTQANDLLNTRKKEDDTSPLIMKIDGKISGAGKIDIKEVKNISVIGVGTRGNWKVSD
;
A
#
# COMPACT_ATOMS: atom_id res chain seq x y z
N MET A 1 -33.91 -16.79 -60.28
CA MET A 1 -32.95 -16.88 -59.15
C MET A 1 -32.93 -18.32 -58.67
N ASN A 2 -31.77 -19.00 -58.72
CA ASN A 2 -31.69 -20.45 -58.54
C ASN A 2 -31.80 -20.82 -57.04
N SER A 3 -32.88 -21.49 -56.63
CA SER A 3 -33.23 -21.74 -55.21
C SER A 3 -32.13 -22.47 -54.42
N LYS A 4 -31.28 -23.23 -55.13
CA LYS A 4 -30.11 -23.92 -54.57
C LYS A 4 -29.00 -22.96 -54.12
N SER A 5 -28.82 -21.82 -54.78
CA SER A 5 -27.79 -20.84 -54.41
C SER A 5 -28.23 -19.95 -53.24
N PHE A 6 -29.54 -19.77 -53.06
CA PHE A 6 -30.12 -19.02 -51.95
C PHE A 6 -30.03 -19.80 -50.63
N PHE A 7 -30.41 -21.08 -50.64
CA PHE A 7 -30.28 -21.96 -49.47
C PHE A 7 -28.84 -22.13 -49.00
N ARG A 8 -27.89 -22.24 -49.95
CA ARG A 8 -26.46 -22.37 -49.63
C ARG A 8 -25.88 -21.11 -48.98
N LYS A 9 -26.38 -19.91 -49.34
CA LYS A 9 -25.97 -18.64 -48.71
C LYS A 9 -26.53 -18.48 -47.29
N ILE A 10 -27.77 -18.90 -47.05
CA ILE A 10 -28.38 -18.89 -45.71
C ILE A 10 -27.67 -19.86 -44.77
N LEU A 11 -27.33 -21.07 -45.24
CA LEU A 11 -26.64 -22.08 -44.45
C LEU A 11 -25.22 -21.63 -44.04
N VAL A 12 -24.46 -21.05 -44.98
CA VAL A 12 -23.10 -20.54 -44.70
C VAL A 12 -23.13 -19.31 -43.77
N GLY A 13 -24.14 -18.45 -43.89
CA GLY A 13 -24.34 -17.32 -42.98
C GLY A 13 -24.63 -17.75 -41.54
N CYS A 14 -25.48 -18.76 -41.35
CA CYS A 14 -25.81 -19.28 -40.02
C CYS A 14 -24.60 -19.92 -39.32
N MET A 15 -23.72 -20.57 -40.09
CA MET A 15 -22.51 -21.23 -39.56
C MET A 15 -21.42 -20.22 -39.15
N MET A 16 -21.29 -19.10 -39.87
CA MET A 16 -20.37 -18.01 -39.53
C MET A 16 -20.80 -17.23 -38.27
N VAL A 17 -22.09 -16.97 -38.11
CA VAL A 17 -22.64 -16.28 -36.92
C VAL A 17 -22.46 -17.14 -35.67
N SER A 18 -22.63 -18.46 -35.80
CA SER A 18 -22.32 -19.42 -34.73
C SER A 18 -20.85 -19.38 -34.32
N LEU A 19 -19.91 -19.39 -35.27
CA LEU A 19 -18.48 -19.39 -34.97
C LEU A 19 -18.03 -18.10 -34.27
N ILE A 20 -18.53 -16.94 -34.70
CA ILE A 20 -18.24 -15.64 -34.08
C ILE A 20 -18.83 -15.56 -32.66
N CYS A 21 -20.02 -16.12 -32.43
CA CYS A 21 -20.66 -16.13 -31.12
C CYS A 21 -19.90 -16.98 -30.09
N THR A 22 -19.27 -18.09 -30.51
CA THR A 22 -18.45 -18.93 -29.62
C THR A 22 -17.11 -18.28 -29.27
N GLN A 23 -16.52 -17.49 -30.18
CA GLN A 23 -15.23 -16.82 -29.92
C GLN A 23 -15.37 -15.63 -28.96
N VAL A 24 -16.50 -14.92 -28.98
CA VAL A 24 -16.81 -13.84 -28.01
C VAL A 24 -17.03 -14.39 -26.60
N PHE A 25 -17.49 -15.65 -26.48
CA PHE A 25 -17.64 -16.32 -25.18
C PHE A 25 -16.30 -16.71 -24.54
N LEU A 26 -15.31 -17.10 -25.34
CA LEU A 26 -13.98 -17.48 -24.85
C LEU A 26 -13.10 -16.27 -24.48
N PHE A 27 -13.32 -15.10 -25.09
CA PHE A 27 -12.66 -13.85 -24.67
C PHE A 27 -13.24 -13.26 -23.38
N ARG A 28 -14.43 -13.69 -22.95
CA ARG A 28 -15.10 -13.18 -21.73
C ARG A 28 -14.63 -13.86 -20.45
N THR A 29 -14.08 -15.06 -20.53
CA THR A 29 -13.41 -15.72 -19.39
C THR A 29 -11.94 -15.35 -19.42
N GLY A 30 -11.63 -14.08 -19.20
CA GLY A 30 -10.29 -13.66 -18.83
C GLY A 30 -9.94 -14.32 -17.51
N VAL A 31 -9.27 -15.47 -17.56
CA VAL A 31 -8.62 -16.07 -16.39
C VAL A 31 -7.39 -15.22 -16.12
N PHE A 32 -7.58 -14.15 -15.34
CA PHE A 32 -6.48 -13.43 -14.74
C PHE A 32 -5.97 -14.32 -13.60
N ALA A 33 -4.83 -14.99 -13.81
CA ALA A 33 -4.10 -15.58 -12.71
C ALA A 33 -3.66 -14.43 -11.78
N ALA A 34 -4.27 -14.33 -10.60
CA ALA A 34 -3.78 -13.43 -9.57
C ALA A 34 -2.39 -13.91 -9.15
N GLU A 35 -1.37 -13.11 -9.41
CA GLU A 35 -0.03 -13.39 -8.92
C GLU A 35 -0.06 -13.34 -7.38
N ASN A 36 0.25 -14.46 -6.73
CA ASN A 36 0.50 -14.49 -5.29
C ASN A 36 1.82 -13.76 -5.03
N TYR A 37 1.77 -12.43 -5.00
CA TYR A 37 2.82 -11.67 -4.31
C TYR A 37 2.79 -12.12 -2.85
N GLY A 38 3.82 -12.85 -2.43
CA GLY A 38 3.96 -13.30 -1.06
C GLY A 38 3.70 -12.11 -0.12
N GLN A 39 2.62 -12.21 0.67
CA GLN A 39 2.28 -11.15 1.61
C GLN A 39 3.48 -10.93 2.53
N VAL A 40 3.94 -9.68 2.60
CA VAL A 40 4.97 -9.31 3.57
C VAL A 40 4.39 -9.57 4.95
N ASN A 41 5.04 -10.46 5.71
CA ASN A 41 4.63 -10.72 7.08
C ASN A 41 5.06 -9.53 7.96
N PHE A 42 4.09 -8.81 8.52
CA PHE A 42 4.30 -7.69 9.45
C PHE A 42 4.14 -8.08 10.92
N ASP A 43 3.97 -9.38 11.20
CA ASP A 43 3.92 -9.88 12.57
C ASP A 43 5.25 -9.63 13.26
N LEU A 44 5.17 -9.13 14.49
CA LEU A 44 6.33 -9.02 15.35
C LEU A 44 6.71 -10.43 15.83
N ILE A 45 7.99 -10.78 15.70
CA ILE A 45 8.57 -12.03 16.19
C ILE A 45 9.78 -11.69 17.05
N GLY A 46 9.99 -12.46 18.13
CA GLY A 46 11.15 -12.33 19.01
C GLY A 46 10.89 -11.45 20.23
N PHE A 47 11.95 -10.92 20.85
CA PHE A 47 11.86 -10.29 22.17
C PHE A 47 10.92 -9.08 22.24
N ALA A 48 10.66 -8.40 21.12
CA ALA A 48 9.74 -7.26 21.06
C ALA A 48 8.27 -7.63 21.36
N THR A 49 7.92 -8.93 21.35
CA THR A 49 6.59 -9.42 21.69
C THR A 49 6.44 -9.85 23.15
N LEU A 50 7.53 -9.85 23.93
CA LEU A 50 7.50 -10.25 25.34
C LEU A 50 7.06 -9.09 26.24
N GLU A 51 6.71 -9.40 27.50
CA GLU A 51 6.35 -8.40 28.54
C GLU A 51 5.29 -7.37 28.11
N GLY A 52 4.22 -7.83 27.44
CA GLY A 52 3.13 -6.98 26.94
C GLY A 52 3.33 -6.48 25.51
N GLY A 53 4.49 -6.72 24.91
CA GLY A 53 4.77 -6.51 23.49
C GLY A 53 4.98 -5.04 23.09
N THR A 54 5.14 -4.82 21.79
CA THR A 54 5.37 -3.49 21.20
C THR A 54 4.21 -3.11 20.29
N THR A 55 3.42 -2.11 20.66
CA THR A 55 2.30 -1.60 19.84
C THR A 55 2.64 -0.30 19.11
N GLY A 56 3.72 0.37 19.50
CA GLY A 56 4.13 1.65 18.94
C GLY A 56 3.04 2.72 19.08
N GLY A 57 2.72 3.41 17.99
CA GLY A 57 1.67 4.42 17.91
C GLY A 57 0.29 3.92 17.46
N THR A 58 0.08 2.61 17.41
CA THR A 58 -1.17 2.01 16.89
C THR A 58 -2.40 2.57 17.59
N GLY A 59 -3.45 2.89 16.83
CA GLY A 59 -4.69 3.50 17.34
C GLY A 59 -4.56 4.99 17.69
N GLY A 60 -3.40 5.58 17.42
CA GLY A 60 -3.06 6.94 17.75
C GLY A 60 -3.39 7.98 16.70
N LYS A 61 -2.99 9.22 17.00
CA LYS A 61 -3.01 10.32 16.04
C LYS A 61 -2.00 10.06 14.94
N GLU A 62 -2.35 10.35 13.70
CA GLU A 62 -1.41 10.33 12.58
C GLU A 62 -0.96 11.76 12.24
N VAL A 63 0.35 11.95 12.06
CA VAL A 63 0.95 13.23 11.68
C VAL A 63 1.92 13.01 10.54
N THR A 64 1.73 13.70 9.41
CA THR A 64 2.70 13.72 8.32
C THR A 64 3.85 14.67 8.66
N ILE A 65 5.05 14.13 8.65
CA ILE A 65 6.31 14.83 8.93
C ILE A 65 6.98 15.18 7.61
N THR A 66 7.28 16.47 7.44
CA THR A 66 7.91 17.02 6.23
C THR A 66 9.29 17.61 6.49
N SER A 67 9.69 17.80 7.76
CA SER A 67 11.01 18.36 8.12
C SER A 67 11.54 17.84 9.46
N LEU A 68 12.86 17.98 9.67
CA LEU A 68 13.53 17.68 10.94
C LEU A 68 13.00 18.53 12.09
N THR A 69 12.84 19.83 11.85
CA THR A 69 12.36 20.78 12.86
C THR A 69 10.96 20.41 13.33
N GLN A 70 10.03 20.16 12.40
CA GLN A 70 8.66 19.75 12.75
C GLN A 70 8.64 18.48 13.61
N ALA A 71 9.46 17.48 13.28
CA ALA A 71 9.54 16.24 14.03
C ALA A 71 10.06 16.49 15.46
N ASN A 72 11.15 17.23 15.59
CA ASN A 72 11.76 17.51 16.88
C ASN A 72 10.89 18.43 17.75
N ASP A 73 10.22 19.42 17.17
CA ASP A 73 9.29 20.28 17.89
C ASP A 73 8.10 19.47 18.44
N LEU A 74 7.54 18.57 17.64
CA LEU A 74 6.47 17.67 18.08
C LEU A 74 6.92 16.79 19.26
N LEU A 75 8.09 16.16 19.14
CA LEU A 75 8.63 15.28 20.18
C LEU A 75 8.99 16.06 21.45
N ASN A 76 9.55 17.28 21.31
CA ASN A 76 9.89 18.15 22.43
C ASN A 76 8.65 18.63 23.18
N THR A 77 7.58 18.99 22.47
CA THR A 77 6.30 19.36 23.11
C THR A 77 5.75 18.19 23.90
N ARG A 78 5.70 16.99 23.29
CA ARG A 78 5.23 15.80 23.98
C ARG A 78 6.06 15.45 25.21
N LYS A 79 7.39 15.56 25.12
CA LYS A 79 8.27 15.37 26.27
C LYS A 79 7.97 16.36 27.39
N LYS A 80 7.76 17.64 27.09
CA LYS A 80 7.44 18.67 28.09
C LYS A 80 6.09 18.43 28.78
N GLU A 81 5.14 17.89 28.04
CA GLU A 81 3.77 17.64 28.49
C GLU A 81 3.58 16.23 29.09
N ASP A 82 4.62 15.38 29.09
CA ASP A 82 4.54 13.95 29.41
C ASP A 82 3.41 13.23 28.65
N ASP A 83 3.21 13.63 27.39
CA ASP A 83 2.15 13.09 26.55
C ASP A 83 2.51 11.66 26.12
N THR A 84 1.70 10.71 26.57
CA THR A 84 1.81 9.28 26.29
C THR A 84 0.76 8.77 25.31
N SER A 85 -0.06 9.66 24.72
CA SER A 85 -1.06 9.28 23.71
C SER A 85 -0.40 8.62 22.49
N PRO A 86 -0.94 7.53 21.91
CA PRO A 86 -0.29 6.89 20.76
C PRO A 86 -0.15 7.85 19.56
N LEU A 87 0.98 7.80 18.87
CA LEU A 87 1.31 8.68 17.75
C LEU A 87 1.98 7.93 16.59
N ILE A 88 1.45 8.12 15.38
CA ILE A 88 2.05 7.62 14.13
C ILE A 88 2.61 8.82 13.36
N MET A 89 3.93 8.90 13.26
CA MET A 89 4.66 9.88 12.46
C MET A 89 4.89 9.32 11.05
N LYS A 90 4.16 9.84 10.07
CA LYS A 90 4.27 9.42 8.66
C LYS A 90 5.28 10.27 7.92
N ILE A 91 6.33 9.65 7.39
CA ILE A 91 7.30 10.33 6.52
C ILE A 91 6.85 10.16 5.08
N ASP A 92 6.35 11.24 4.49
CA ASP A 92 5.79 11.21 3.15
C ASP A 92 6.60 12.07 2.16
N GLY A 93 7.76 11.56 1.80
CA GLY A 93 8.74 12.27 0.99
C GLY A 93 10.12 12.24 1.62
N LYS A 94 10.95 13.19 1.23
CA LYS A 94 12.35 13.24 1.64
C LYS A 94 12.54 14.23 2.77
N ILE A 95 12.98 13.74 3.93
CA ILE A 95 13.53 14.58 4.99
C ILE A 95 15.04 14.71 4.74
N SER A 96 15.51 15.94 4.61
CA SER A 96 16.91 16.29 4.36
C SER A 96 17.40 17.36 5.33
N GLY A 97 18.67 17.29 5.71
CA GLY A 97 19.34 18.29 6.53
C GLY A 97 20.49 17.67 7.32
N ALA A 98 21.31 18.53 7.93
CA ALA A 98 22.29 18.10 8.91
C ALA A 98 21.59 17.91 10.27
N GLY A 99 21.64 16.69 10.83
CA GLY A 99 21.09 16.40 12.17
C GLY A 99 20.34 15.07 12.29
N LYS A 100 19.57 14.94 13.37
CA LYS A 100 18.80 13.74 13.74
C LYS A 100 17.41 14.10 14.26
N ILE A 101 16.47 13.16 14.15
CA ILE A 101 15.26 13.17 14.99
C ILE A 101 15.63 12.60 16.36
N ASP A 102 15.28 13.30 17.43
CA ASP A 102 15.59 12.87 18.80
C ASP A 102 14.36 12.27 19.50
N ILE A 103 14.21 10.95 19.43
CA ILE A 103 13.16 10.19 20.13
C ILE A 103 13.69 9.77 21.49
N LYS A 104 13.66 10.67 22.48
CA LYS A 104 14.11 10.42 23.86
C LYS A 104 13.05 10.77 24.86
N GLU A 105 12.91 9.93 25.88
CA GLU A 105 11.99 10.15 27.01
C GLU A 105 10.53 10.37 26.56
N VAL A 106 10.15 9.70 25.47
CA VAL A 106 8.80 9.68 24.90
C VAL A 106 8.37 8.24 24.61
N LYS A 107 7.07 7.96 24.57
CA LYS A 107 6.50 6.60 24.49
C LYS A 107 5.39 6.53 23.45
N ASN A 108 5.06 5.30 23.02
CA ASN A 108 3.92 4.97 22.15
C ASN A 108 3.98 5.65 20.77
N ILE A 109 5.12 5.54 20.10
CA ILE A 109 5.38 6.18 18.81
C ILE A 109 5.73 5.14 17.75
N SER A 110 5.17 5.31 16.55
CA SER A 110 5.62 4.65 15.33
C SER A 110 6.10 5.69 14.33
N VAL A 111 7.29 5.51 13.76
CA VAL A 111 7.79 6.33 12.64
C VAL A 111 7.77 5.46 11.38
N ILE A 112 6.95 5.82 10.41
CA ILE A 112 6.65 4.96 9.26
C ILE A 112 6.77 5.77 7.96
N GLY A 113 7.52 5.26 6.99
CA GLY A 113 7.57 5.81 5.63
C GLY A 113 6.29 5.49 4.84
N VAL A 114 5.80 6.44 4.05
CA VAL A 114 4.62 6.23 3.19
C VAL A 114 5.04 5.59 1.87
N GLY A 115 4.71 4.31 1.68
CA GLY A 115 5.10 3.54 0.51
C GLY A 115 6.61 3.57 0.30
N THR A 116 7.06 3.86 -0.92
CA THR A 116 8.49 4.05 -1.26
C THR A 116 8.96 5.50 -1.14
N ARG A 117 8.09 6.40 -0.68
CA ARG A 117 8.36 7.85 -0.64
C ARG A 117 9.03 8.30 0.65
N GLY A 118 8.90 7.54 1.73
CA GLY A 118 9.54 7.84 3.01
C GLY A 118 11.06 7.70 2.92
N ASN A 119 11.75 8.81 2.69
CA ASN A 119 13.19 8.84 2.48
C ASN A 119 13.87 9.73 3.53
N TRP A 120 14.91 9.21 4.16
CA TRP A 120 15.78 9.97 5.05
C TRP A 120 17.16 10.11 4.44
N LYS A 121 17.65 11.35 4.30
CA LYS A 121 19.02 11.60 3.86
C LYS A 121 19.70 12.56 4.83
N VAL A 122 20.65 12.04 5.59
CA VAL A 122 21.64 12.86 6.29
C VAL A 122 22.64 13.36 5.24
N SER A 123 22.87 14.66 5.20
CA SER A 123 24.04 15.22 4.50
C SER A 123 25.17 15.28 5.51
N ASP A 124 26.21 14.47 5.28
CA ASP A 124 27.46 14.47 6.04
C ASP A 124 28.18 15.83 5.96
#